data_AF-A0AAQ3NDB2-F1
#
_entry.id   AF-A0AAQ3NDB2-F1
#
_cell.length_a   1.000
_cell.length_b   1.000
_cell.length_c   1.000
_cell.angle_alpha   90.00
_cell.angle_beta   90.00
_cell.angle_gamma   90.00
#
_symmetry.space_group_name_H-M   'P 1'
#
loop_
_entity.id
_entity.type
_entity.pdbx_description
1 polymer ?
#
loop_
_entity_poly.entity_id
_entity_poly.type
_entity_poly.pdbx_seq_one_letter_code
_entity_poly.pdbx_strand_id
1 'polypeptide(L)'
;MAMVISSVHATLFARASFFCQSNGLRSFRSCLPFSSSAASVSTRNLSQKKWRQPVLSVLDVGGVKISREDVVRDDPTNNVPDNIFSKLGVQLHRRDEHPLGILKNAIYEYFDTNYSNKFEKFDDLCPIVSVKENFDDVLVPEDHVSRSYNDTYYVDPQTVLRCHTSAHQAELLRSGHTHFLVTGDVYRRDSIDSTHYPVFHQMEGFRVFSPEDWEASGMDATLFAATDLKKCLEGLASHLFGAVEMRWVDTYFPFTNPSFELEIYFKENWLEVLGCGVTEQEILKRNGKPNNVAWAFGLGLERLAMVLFDIPDIRLFWSNDERFTSQFSKGQLGVKFKPFSKFPPCYKDMSFWISESFTENNLCEVVRGIAGDLVEEVQLIDNFTNKKGMTSHCYRIAYRSMERSLTDEEINDLQWKVREQVQDKLNVVLR
;
A
#
# COMPACT_ATOMS: atom_id res chain seq x y z
N MET A 1 67.49 -0.34 2.10
CA MET A 1 67.92 -1.36 1.13
C MET A 1 67.41 -0.92 -0.23
N ALA A 2 68.30 -0.88 -1.22
CA ALA A 2 68.23 -0.06 -2.43
C ALA A 2 67.29 -0.57 -3.54
N MET A 3 66.87 0.39 -4.39
CA MET A 3 66.58 0.38 -5.86
C MET A 3 65.81 -0.84 -6.47
N VAL A 4 64.86 -0.66 -7.41
CA VAL A 4 65.11 -0.24 -8.81
C VAL A 4 63.80 0.24 -9.48
N ILE A 5 63.99 1.18 -10.40
CA ILE A 5 63.11 1.94 -11.31
C ILE A 5 62.61 1.09 -12.50
N SER A 6 61.39 1.35 -13.01
CA SER A 6 61.12 1.42 -14.47
C SER A 6 59.71 1.95 -14.78
N SER A 7 59.65 3.03 -15.56
CA SER A 7 58.49 3.68 -16.18
C SER A 7 58.52 3.48 -17.70
N VAL A 8 57.36 3.37 -18.38
CA VAL A 8 57.03 3.88 -19.75
C VAL A 8 55.49 3.74 -19.92
N HIS A 9 54.66 4.79 -20.02
CA HIS A 9 54.28 5.67 -21.15
C HIS A 9 53.71 5.01 -22.43
N ALA A 10 52.58 5.58 -22.90
CA ALA A 10 52.03 5.67 -24.28
C ALA A 10 50.59 5.10 -24.42
N THR A 11 49.59 5.64 -25.14
CA THR A 11 49.29 6.92 -25.82
C THR A 11 47.82 6.84 -26.26
N LEU A 12 47.17 8.01 -26.40
CA LEU A 12 45.87 8.30 -27.03
C LEU A 12 45.46 7.41 -28.22
N PHE A 13 44.14 7.19 -28.37
CA PHE A 13 43.43 7.50 -29.62
C PHE A 13 41.96 7.88 -29.34
N ALA A 14 41.59 9.07 -29.80
CA ALA A 14 40.21 9.56 -29.94
C ALA A 14 39.75 9.40 -31.40
N ARG A 15 38.44 9.24 -31.61
CA ARG A 15 37.61 9.58 -32.81
C ARG A 15 36.25 8.89 -32.65
N ALA A 16 35.11 9.38 -33.11
CA ALA A 16 34.65 10.69 -33.57
C ALA A 16 33.13 10.60 -33.69
N SER A 17 32.47 11.74 -33.47
CA SER A 17 31.06 12.00 -33.64
C SER A 17 30.58 11.80 -35.08
N PHE A 18 29.35 11.33 -35.27
CA PHE A 18 28.61 11.49 -36.52
C PHE A 18 27.39 12.40 -36.28
N PHE A 19 27.51 13.61 -36.83
CA PHE A 19 26.41 14.51 -37.16
C PHE A 19 25.76 14.03 -38.47
N CYS A 20 24.44 14.10 -38.58
CA CYS A 20 23.78 14.24 -39.88
C CYS A 20 22.59 15.19 -39.75
N GLN A 21 22.76 16.38 -40.33
CA GLN A 21 21.69 17.33 -40.67
C GLN A 21 21.46 17.27 -42.18
N SER A 22 20.20 17.47 -42.60
CA SER A 22 19.74 18.33 -43.72
C SER A 22 18.31 17.90 -44.09
N ASN A 23 17.30 18.73 -43.84
CA ASN A 23 16.74 19.83 -44.65
C ASN A 23 15.59 19.40 -45.56
N GLY A 24 14.47 20.14 -45.47
CA GLY A 24 13.77 20.60 -46.68
C GLY A 24 12.26 20.34 -46.80
N LEU A 25 11.47 21.34 -46.40
CA LEU A 25 10.52 22.08 -47.27
C LEU A 25 9.47 21.31 -48.11
N ARG A 26 8.16 21.45 -47.77
CA ARG A 26 7.18 22.36 -48.44
C ARG A 26 5.71 21.97 -48.19
N SER A 27 4.94 23.02 -47.92
CA SER A 27 3.48 23.16 -47.98
C SER A 27 2.88 22.69 -49.32
N PHE A 28 1.67 22.12 -49.29
CA PHE A 28 0.60 22.44 -50.25
C PHE A 28 -0.80 22.22 -49.65
N ARG A 29 -1.63 23.26 -49.73
CA ARG A 29 -3.09 23.23 -49.58
C ARG A 29 -3.72 22.69 -50.87
N SER A 30 -4.85 21.99 -50.76
CA SER A 30 -5.91 22.03 -51.78
C SER A 30 -7.28 21.77 -51.15
N CYS A 31 -8.21 22.67 -51.46
CA CYS A 31 -9.60 22.69 -51.05
C CYS A 31 -10.52 22.21 -52.19
N LEU A 32 -11.62 21.54 -51.82
CA LEU A 32 -12.96 21.43 -52.46
C LEU A 32 -13.15 20.49 -53.68
N PRO A 33 -14.39 20.10 -54.07
CA PRO A 33 -15.74 20.31 -53.46
C PRO A 33 -16.69 19.06 -53.39
N PHE A 34 -17.81 19.25 -52.66
CA PHE A 34 -19.18 18.71 -52.79
C PHE A 34 -19.47 17.35 -53.45
N SER A 35 -20.22 16.49 -52.75
CA SER A 35 -21.52 15.99 -53.23
C SER A 35 -22.34 15.32 -52.11
N SER A 36 -23.64 15.61 -52.12
CA SER A 36 -24.70 15.09 -51.26
C SER A 36 -25.22 13.73 -51.72
N SER A 37 -25.44 12.80 -50.80
CA SER A 37 -26.49 11.78 -50.95
C SER A 37 -26.84 11.17 -49.59
N ALA A 38 -28.11 11.34 -49.21
CA ALA A 38 -28.74 10.65 -48.10
C ALA A 38 -28.90 9.15 -48.43
N ALA A 39 -28.60 8.28 -47.48
CA ALA A 39 -29.11 6.92 -47.45
C ALA A 39 -29.24 6.45 -45.99
N SER A 40 -30.49 6.26 -45.57
CA SER A 40 -30.91 5.64 -44.32
C SER A 40 -30.65 4.14 -44.33
N VAL A 41 -29.88 3.59 -43.38
CA VAL A 41 -29.89 2.14 -43.07
C VAL A 41 -29.57 1.87 -41.59
N SER A 42 -30.55 1.25 -40.94
CA SER A 42 -30.47 0.21 -39.90
C SER A 42 -29.67 0.48 -38.62
N THR A 43 -30.42 0.54 -37.52
CA THR A 43 -30.02 0.08 -36.19
C THR A 43 -29.23 -1.22 -36.26
N ARG A 44 -27.98 -1.20 -35.77
CA ARG A 44 -27.20 -2.39 -35.44
C ARG A 44 -26.64 -2.23 -34.03
N ASN A 45 -26.96 -3.22 -33.21
CA ASN A 45 -26.53 -3.41 -31.84
C ASN A 45 -25.04 -3.12 -31.65
N LEU A 46 -24.73 -2.09 -30.87
CA LEU A 46 -23.40 -1.91 -30.29
C LEU A 46 -23.30 -2.88 -29.10
N SER A 47 -22.75 -4.06 -29.36
CA SER A 47 -22.26 -4.93 -28.29
C SER A 47 -21.19 -4.18 -27.52
N GLN A 48 -21.45 -3.86 -26.25
CA GLN A 48 -20.45 -3.34 -25.32
C GLN A 48 -19.30 -4.34 -25.22
N LYS A 49 -18.14 -4.00 -25.80
CA LYS A 49 -16.90 -4.72 -25.54
C LYS A 49 -16.48 -4.43 -24.10
N LYS A 50 -16.80 -5.36 -23.18
CA LYS A 50 -16.14 -5.44 -21.87
C LYS A 50 -14.65 -5.69 -22.12
N TRP A 51 -13.83 -4.66 -21.94
CA TRP A 51 -12.38 -4.83 -21.82
C TRP A 51 -12.11 -5.51 -20.48
N ARG A 52 -11.82 -6.81 -20.49
CA ARG A 52 -11.13 -7.48 -19.39
C ARG A 52 -9.64 -7.36 -19.67
N GLN A 53 -8.88 -6.82 -18.71
CA GLN A 53 -7.42 -6.92 -18.77
C GLN A 53 -7.04 -8.42 -18.77
N PRO A 54 -6.08 -8.84 -19.61
CA PRO A 54 -5.57 -10.21 -19.54
C PRO A 54 -4.87 -10.36 -18.19
N VAL A 55 -5.34 -11.29 -17.35
CA VAL A 55 -4.60 -11.73 -16.18
C VAL A 55 -3.28 -12.30 -16.72
N LEU A 56 -2.18 -11.57 -16.54
CA LEU A 56 -0.86 -12.09 -16.86
C LEU A 56 -0.69 -13.38 -16.05
N SER A 57 -0.44 -14.50 -16.72
CA SER A 57 -0.29 -15.80 -16.07
C SER A 57 0.94 -15.87 -15.16
N VAL A 58 1.86 -14.91 -15.29
CA VAL A 58 3.07 -14.76 -14.49
C VAL A 58 3.33 -13.27 -14.29
N LEU A 59 3.42 -12.83 -13.03
CA LEU A 59 3.83 -11.50 -12.60
C LEU A 59 5.33 -11.50 -12.28
N ASP A 60 6.03 -10.38 -12.53
CA ASP A 60 7.41 -10.19 -12.09
C ASP A 60 7.41 -9.13 -10.98
N VAL A 61 7.70 -9.54 -9.74
CA VAL A 61 7.73 -8.67 -8.57
C VAL A 61 9.05 -8.90 -7.85
N GLY A 62 9.93 -7.90 -7.86
CA GLY A 62 11.24 -8.00 -7.22
C GLY A 62 12.19 -9.00 -7.90
N GLY A 63 12.03 -9.24 -9.21
CA GLY A 63 12.78 -10.26 -9.93
C GLY A 63 12.27 -11.69 -9.71
N VAL A 64 11.19 -11.86 -8.94
CA VAL A 64 10.53 -13.14 -8.71
C VAL A 64 9.34 -13.27 -9.65
N LYS A 65 9.33 -14.36 -10.43
CA LYS A 65 8.20 -14.73 -11.28
C LYS A 65 7.15 -15.47 -10.45
N ILE A 66 5.96 -14.88 -10.33
CA ILE A 66 4.87 -15.36 -9.49
C ILE A 66 3.68 -15.69 -10.38
N SER A 67 3.26 -16.96 -10.40
CA SER A 67 2.01 -17.38 -11.04
C SER A 67 0.83 -17.30 -10.08
N ARG A 68 -0.39 -17.42 -10.61
CA ARG A 68 -1.60 -17.49 -9.79
C ARG A 68 -1.55 -18.69 -8.85
N GLU A 69 -1.08 -19.81 -9.35
CA GLU A 69 -1.00 -21.09 -8.65
C GLU A 69 0.03 -21.05 -7.51
N ASP A 70 0.99 -20.12 -7.54
CA ASP A 70 1.94 -19.93 -6.45
C ASP A 70 1.32 -19.22 -5.23
N VAL A 71 0.19 -18.52 -5.41
CA VAL A 71 -0.44 -17.68 -4.37
C VAL A 71 -1.82 -18.18 -3.98
N VAL A 72 -2.64 -18.54 -4.96
CA VAL A 72 -3.99 -19.07 -4.79
C VAL A 72 -3.92 -20.58 -4.95
N ARG A 73 -3.53 -21.24 -3.85
CA ARG A 73 -3.24 -22.68 -3.81
C ARG A 73 -4.44 -23.48 -3.32
N ASP A 74 -4.47 -24.75 -3.70
CA ASP A 74 -5.34 -25.75 -3.08
C ASP A 74 -4.72 -26.23 -1.75
N ASP A 75 -4.66 -25.32 -0.77
CA ASP A 75 -4.22 -25.59 0.60
C ASP A 75 -5.35 -25.21 1.58
N PRO A 76 -5.67 -26.05 2.59
CA PRO A 76 -6.77 -25.77 3.52
C PRO A 76 -6.63 -24.47 4.32
N THR A 77 -5.41 -23.94 4.45
CA THR A 77 -5.09 -22.70 5.15
C THR A 77 -4.99 -21.50 4.21
N ASN A 78 -5.00 -21.73 2.90
CA ASN A 78 -5.00 -20.64 1.92
C ASN A 78 -6.30 -19.84 2.04
N ASN A 79 -6.16 -18.54 2.28
CA ASN A 79 -7.29 -17.62 2.32
C ASN A 79 -7.10 -16.42 1.38
N VAL A 80 -6.22 -16.53 0.37
CA VAL A 80 -5.96 -15.48 -0.61
C VAL A 80 -6.92 -15.61 -1.80
N PRO A 81 -7.87 -14.69 -1.99
CA PRO A 81 -8.79 -14.76 -3.11
C PRO A 81 -8.20 -14.15 -4.40
N ASP A 82 -8.80 -14.48 -5.54
CA ASP A 82 -8.38 -14.01 -6.87
C ASP A 82 -8.33 -12.49 -7.02
N ASN A 83 -9.25 -11.77 -6.37
CA ASN A 83 -9.26 -10.31 -6.39
C ASN A 83 -8.03 -9.73 -5.68
N ILE A 84 -7.50 -10.38 -4.64
CA ILE A 84 -6.26 -9.97 -3.97
C ILE A 84 -5.05 -10.32 -4.82
N PHE A 85 -5.01 -11.52 -5.41
CA PHE A 85 -3.97 -11.89 -6.36
C PHE A 85 -3.86 -10.88 -7.52
N SER A 86 -5.00 -10.39 -8.03
CA SER A 86 -5.02 -9.41 -9.13
C SER A 86 -4.39 -8.04 -8.79
N LYS A 87 -4.15 -7.76 -7.50
CA LYS A 87 -3.52 -6.51 -7.02
C LYS A 87 -2.00 -6.64 -6.85
N LEU A 88 -1.47 -7.86 -6.81
CA LEU A 88 -0.03 -8.10 -6.76
C LEU A 88 0.65 -7.52 -8.01
N GLY A 89 1.79 -6.86 -7.82
CA GLY A 89 2.58 -6.29 -8.91
C GLY A 89 2.01 -5.01 -9.54
N VAL A 90 0.88 -4.49 -9.06
CA VAL A 90 0.32 -3.20 -9.55
C VAL A 90 1.23 -2.02 -9.19
N GLN A 91 1.92 -2.12 -8.03
CA GLN A 91 3.00 -1.22 -7.56
C GLN A 91 2.68 0.27 -7.72
N LEU A 92 1.57 0.73 -7.13
CA LEU A 92 1.12 2.12 -7.26
C LEU A 92 2.15 3.14 -6.73
N HIS A 93 2.93 2.75 -5.73
CA HIS A 93 4.01 3.56 -5.14
C HIS A 93 5.20 3.80 -6.09
N ARG A 94 5.33 3.04 -7.19
CA ARG A 94 6.38 3.21 -8.19
C ARG A 94 5.97 4.08 -9.38
N ARG A 95 4.73 4.57 -9.41
CA ARG A 95 4.21 5.45 -10.48
C ARG A 95 4.40 6.91 -10.06
N ASP A 96 5.29 7.62 -10.74
CA ASP A 96 5.73 8.96 -10.34
C ASP A 96 4.60 10.01 -10.35
N GLU A 97 3.59 9.83 -11.20
CA GLU A 97 2.41 10.68 -11.31
C GLU A 97 1.26 10.26 -10.37
N HIS A 98 1.37 9.08 -9.74
CA HIS A 98 0.36 8.60 -8.80
C HIS A 98 0.56 9.29 -7.43
N PRO A 99 -0.51 9.68 -6.70
CA PRO A 99 -0.39 10.32 -5.39
C PRO A 99 0.57 9.63 -4.42
N LEU A 100 0.54 8.28 -4.38
CA LEU A 100 1.44 7.50 -3.53
C LEU A 100 2.90 7.59 -3.98
N GLY A 101 3.16 7.61 -5.30
CA GLY A 101 4.51 7.80 -5.84
C GLY A 101 5.03 9.23 -5.63
N ILE A 102 4.16 10.24 -5.77
CA ILE A 102 4.48 11.64 -5.44
C ILE A 102 4.90 11.75 -3.98
N LEU A 103 4.12 11.20 -3.05
CA LEU A 103 4.42 11.21 -1.62
C LEU A 103 5.71 10.44 -1.31
N LYS A 104 5.86 9.22 -1.85
CA LYS A 104 7.10 8.42 -1.68
C LYS A 104 8.34 9.22 -2.12
N ASN A 105 8.27 9.83 -3.30
CA ASN A 105 9.39 10.59 -3.86
C ASN A 105 9.70 11.84 -3.03
N ALA A 106 8.71 12.52 -2.46
CA ALA A 106 8.93 13.63 -1.52
C ALA A 106 9.64 13.16 -0.24
N ILE A 107 9.27 11.98 0.30
CA ILE A 107 9.97 11.41 1.45
C ILE A 107 11.42 11.04 1.07
N TYR A 108 11.64 10.44 -0.10
CA TYR A 108 12.99 10.17 -0.60
C TYR A 108 13.84 11.44 -0.73
N GLU A 109 13.26 12.53 -1.24
CA GLU A 109 13.92 13.82 -1.33
C GLU A 109 14.33 14.38 0.04
N TYR A 110 13.47 14.24 1.05
CA TYR A 110 13.81 14.58 2.44
C TYR A 110 15.05 13.82 2.93
N PHE A 111 15.08 12.50 2.72
CA PHE A 111 16.22 11.68 3.15
C PHE A 111 17.49 11.96 2.35
N ASP A 112 17.39 12.17 1.03
CA ASP A 112 18.53 12.54 0.18
C ASP A 112 19.15 13.88 0.58
N THR A 113 18.30 14.84 0.97
CA THR A 113 18.73 16.19 1.36
C THR A 113 19.36 16.21 2.75
N ASN A 114 18.74 15.53 3.73
CA ASN A 114 19.14 15.63 5.14
C ASN A 114 20.15 14.53 5.55
N TYR A 115 20.19 13.42 4.81
CA TYR A 115 21.02 12.25 5.07
C TYR A 115 21.71 11.76 3.79
N SER A 116 22.35 12.70 3.09
CA SER A 116 22.95 12.49 1.76
C SER A 116 23.77 11.20 1.67
N ASN A 117 23.39 10.34 0.71
CA ASN A 117 23.99 9.03 0.43
C ASN A 117 24.05 8.06 1.62
N LYS A 118 23.18 8.21 2.62
CA LYS A 118 23.11 7.29 3.76
C LYS A 118 22.06 6.20 3.59
N PHE A 119 20.86 6.55 3.16
CA PHE A 119 19.73 5.61 3.12
C PHE A 119 19.63 4.91 1.76
N GLU A 120 19.79 3.59 1.77
CA GLU A 120 19.47 2.73 0.63
C GLU A 120 17.94 2.61 0.47
N LYS A 121 17.44 2.51 -0.77
CA LYS A 121 16.00 2.53 -1.05
C LYS A 121 15.59 1.24 -1.72
N PHE A 122 14.62 0.55 -1.13
CA PHE A 122 14.06 -0.69 -1.63
C PHE A 122 12.56 -0.49 -1.87
N ASP A 123 12.13 -0.51 -3.13
CA ASP A 123 10.71 -0.35 -3.47
C ASP A 123 10.14 -1.44 -4.39
N ASP A 124 10.87 -2.53 -4.59
CA ASP A 124 10.49 -3.72 -5.38
C ASP A 124 10.56 -5.04 -4.63
N LEU A 125 10.81 -5.06 -3.32
CA LEU A 125 10.87 -6.32 -2.57
C LEU A 125 9.58 -7.14 -2.72
N CYS A 126 9.71 -8.47 -2.74
CA CYS A 126 8.58 -9.39 -2.91
C CYS A 126 7.59 -9.24 -1.73
N PRO A 127 6.27 -9.13 -1.98
CA PRO A 127 5.27 -9.09 -0.91
C PRO A 127 4.95 -10.46 -0.32
N ILE A 128 5.35 -11.55 -0.97
CA ILE A 128 5.20 -12.92 -0.45
C ILE A 128 6.41 -13.20 0.44
N VAL A 129 6.15 -13.37 1.73
CA VAL A 129 7.18 -13.56 2.76
C VAL A 129 6.83 -14.75 3.65
N SER A 130 7.81 -15.29 4.35
CA SER A 130 7.55 -16.30 5.36
C SER A 130 6.81 -15.72 6.57
N VAL A 131 6.05 -16.56 7.28
CA VAL A 131 5.47 -16.24 8.59
C VAL A 131 6.57 -15.78 9.56
N LYS A 132 7.76 -16.38 9.46
CA LYS A 132 8.93 -16.02 10.25
C LYS A 132 9.37 -14.57 9.99
N GLU A 133 9.51 -14.17 8.72
CA GLU A 133 9.90 -12.79 8.37
C GLU A 133 8.85 -11.78 8.80
N ASN A 134 7.57 -12.06 8.56
CA ASN A 134 6.49 -11.13 8.88
C ASN A 134 6.23 -10.99 10.39
N PHE A 135 6.52 -12.02 11.20
CA PHE A 135 6.15 -12.00 12.62
C PHE A 135 7.29 -12.35 13.58
N ASP A 136 7.96 -13.50 13.42
CA ASP A 136 8.93 -13.99 14.41
C ASP A 136 10.20 -13.13 14.46
N ASP A 137 10.69 -12.69 13.29
CA ASP A 137 11.89 -11.88 13.13
C ASP A 137 11.71 -10.46 13.67
N VAL A 138 10.46 -10.02 13.82
CA VAL A 138 10.05 -8.76 14.45
C VAL A 138 9.35 -9.00 15.80
N LEU A 139 9.59 -10.15 16.43
CA LEU A 139 9.19 -10.45 17.81
C LEU A 139 7.68 -10.38 18.10
N VAL A 140 6.83 -10.44 17.08
CA VAL A 140 5.38 -10.55 17.29
C VAL A 140 5.10 -11.89 17.98
N PRO A 141 4.37 -11.97 19.10
CA PRO A 141 4.10 -13.25 19.77
C PRO A 141 3.26 -14.23 18.93
N GLU A 142 3.38 -15.54 19.16
CA GLU A 142 2.62 -16.59 18.44
C GLU A 142 1.10 -16.49 18.65
N ASP A 143 0.66 -16.02 19.83
CA ASP A 143 -0.74 -15.82 20.20
C ASP A 143 -1.27 -14.41 19.85
N HIS A 144 -0.47 -13.59 19.17
CA HIS A 144 -0.85 -12.24 18.81
C HIS A 144 -1.95 -12.22 17.76
N VAL A 145 -2.95 -11.34 17.94
CA VAL A 145 -4.14 -11.24 17.07
C VAL A 145 -3.80 -11.03 15.60
N SER A 146 -2.72 -10.29 15.29
CA SER A 146 -2.29 -10.05 13.91
C SER A 146 -1.90 -11.33 13.14
N ARG A 147 -1.57 -12.42 13.83
CA ARG A 147 -1.32 -13.74 13.21
C ARG A 147 -2.61 -14.48 12.86
N SER A 148 -3.77 -14.01 13.31
CA SER A 148 -5.05 -14.65 13.02
C SER A 148 -5.31 -14.73 11.52
N TYR A 149 -5.85 -15.87 11.06
CA TYR A 149 -6.40 -16.01 9.71
C TYR A 149 -7.49 -15.00 9.41
N ASN A 150 -8.09 -14.40 10.44
CA ASN A 150 -9.09 -13.34 10.29
C ASN A 150 -8.51 -12.02 9.75
N ASP A 151 -7.24 -11.75 10.02
CA ASP A 151 -6.62 -10.44 9.79
C ASP A 151 -5.48 -10.52 8.74
N THR A 152 -4.94 -11.71 8.52
CA THR A 152 -3.80 -11.95 7.62
C THR A 152 -4.16 -12.85 6.43
N TYR A 153 -3.58 -12.52 5.27
CA TYR A 153 -3.66 -13.35 4.07
C TYR A 153 -2.54 -14.40 4.06
N TYR A 154 -2.91 -15.65 4.32
CA TYR A 154 -2.05 -16.83 4.30
C TYR A 154 -2.12 -17.52 2.94
N VAL A 155 -0.95 -17.75 2.33
CA VAL A 155 -0.80 -18.58 1.13
C VAL A 155 -0.75 -20.06 1.52
N ASP A 156 -0.07 -20.36 2.62
CA ASP A 156 0.05 -21.67 3.27
C ASP A 156 0.47 -21.45 4.75
N PRO A 157 0.63 -22.49 5.59
CA PRO A 157 0.93 -22.31 7.01
C PRO A 157 2.26 -21.62 7.33
N GLN A 158 3.15 -21.46 6.34
CA GLN A 158 4.48 -20.87 6.50
C GLN A 158 4.69 -19.62 5.66
N THR A 159 3.71 -19.23 4.83
CA THR A 159 3.84 -18.15 3.85
C THR A 159 2.63 -17.22 3.90
N VAL A 160 2.89 -15.93 3.95
CA VAL A 160 1.85 -14.87 3.97
C VAL A 160 2.12 -13.82 2.91
N LEU A 161 1.09 -13.06 2.55
CA LEU A 161 1.30 -11.73 2.00
C LEU A 161 1.65 -10.79 3.15
N ARG A 162 2.76 -10.06 3.04
CA ARG A 162 3.29 -9.23 4.14
C ARG A 162 2.23 -8.25 4.69
N CYS A 163 2.09 -8.22 6.01
CA CYS A 163 1.14 -7.34 6.69
C CYS A 163 1.71 -5.94 6.94
N HIS A 164 3.04 -5.81 6.85
CA HIS A 164 3.77 -4.55 7.02
C HIS A 164 5.15 -4.64 6.35
N THR A 165 5.74 -3.48 6.02
CA THR A 165 7.09 -3.41 5.44
C THR A 165 8.19 -3.89 6.38
N SER A 166 7.92 -3.96 7.69
CA SER A 166 8.90 -4.41 8.69
C SER A 166 9.29 -5.88 8.56
N ALA A 167 8.52 -6.65 7.77
CA ALA A 167 8.87 -8.03 7.41
C ALA A 167 10.26 -8.14 6.75
N HIS A 168 10.75 -7.05 6.14
CA HIS A 168 12.04 -7.00 5.45
C HIS A 168 13.22 -6.54 6.33
N GLN A 169 12.98 -6.11 7.58
CA GLN A 169 14.06 -5.60 8.44
C GLN A 169 15.18 -6.62 8.64
N ALA A 170 14.80 -7.85 8.99
CA ALA A 170 15.76 -8.88 9.36
C ALA A 170 16.57 -9.36 8.15
N GLU A 171 15.94 -9.53 6.99
CA GLU A 171 16.63 -9.88 5.73
C GLU A 171 17.65 -8.80 5.34
N LEU A 172 17.26 -7.53 5.37
CA LEU A 172 18.13 -6.42 5.00
C LEU A 172 19.30 -6.25 5.97
N LEU A 173 19.06 -6.40 7.28
CA LEU A 173 20.10 -6.39 8.31
C LEU A 173 21.12 -7.52 8.10
N ARG A 174 20.64 -8.75 7.83
CA ARG A 174 21.51 -9.91 7.53
C ARG A 174 22.33 -9.72 6.26
N SER A 175 21.78 -8.99 5.29
CA SER A 175 22.47 -8.63 4.04
C SER A 175 23.48 -7.49 4.22
N GLY A 176 23.60 -6.93 5.43
CA GLY A 176 24.59 -5.93 5.79
C GLY A 176 24.11 -4.49 5.69
N HIS A 177 22.86 -4.25 5.26
CA HIS A 177 22.28 -2.92 5.20
C HIS A 177 22.05 -2.36 6.61
N THR A 178 22.32 -1.07 6.79
CA THR A 178 22.25 -0.40 8.12
C THR A 178 21.37 0.83 8.14
N HIS A 179 21.13 1.43 6.98
CA HIS A 179 20.34 2.63 6.80
C HIS A 179 19.50 2.41 5.54
N PHE A 180 18.21 2.16 5.69
CA PHE A 180 17.39 1.82 4.54
C PHE A 180 15.96 2.34 4.68
N LEU A 181 15.36 2.61 3.52
CA LEU A 181 13.93 2.85 3.36
C LEU A 181 13.35 1.69 2.57
N VAL A 182 12.25 1.12 3.07
CA VAL A 182 11.47 0.10 2.33
C VAL A 182 10.14 0.72 1.96
N THR A 183 9.71 0.60 0.71
CA THR A 183 8.36 1.03 0.30
C THR A 183 7.67 -0.09 -0.44
N GLY A 184 6.43 -0.38 -0.06
CA GLY A 184 5.71 -1.45 -0.73
C GLY A 184 4.26 -1.53 -0.35
N ASP A 185 3.53 -2.23 -1.19
CA ASP A 185 2.19 -2.76 -0.94
C ASP A 185 2.22 -3.79 0.20
N VAL A 186 1.25 -3.70 1.10
CA VAL A 186 1.04 -4.58 2.26
C VAL A 186 -0.43 -5.02 2.26
N TYR A 187 -0.69 -6.18 2.86
CA TYR A 187 -1.93 -6.91 2.67
C TYR A 187 -2.56 -7.25 4.02
N ARG A 188 -3.82 -6.85 4.22
CA ARG A 188 -4.57 -7.13 5.45
C ARG A 188 -6.03 -7.42 5.14
N ARG A 189 -6.62 -8.34 5.89
CA ARG A 189 -8.05 -8.57 5.88
C ARG A 189 -8.67 -7.57 6.85
N ASP A 190 -9.52 -6.68 6.34
CA ASP A 190 -10.02 -5.54 7.12
C ASP A 190 -11.46 -5.17 6.76
N SER A 191 -12.07 -4.28 7.55
CA SER A 191 -13.39 -3.71 7.32
C SER A 191 -13.49 -3.00 5.97
N ILE A 192 -14.72 -2.79 5.47
CA ILE A 192 -14.97 -2.03 4.25
C ILE A 192 -15.54 -0.67 4.62
N ASP A 193 -14.72 0.36 4.43
CA ASP A 193 -15.12 1.76 4.52
C ASP A 193 -14.18 2.63 3.65
N SER A 194 -14.35 3.96 3.70
CA SER A 194 -13.57 4.91 2.91
C SER A 194 -12.08 5.00 3.27
N THR A 195 -11.66 4.42 4.39
CA THR A 195 -10.30 4.47 4.93
C THR A 195 -9.58 3.13 4.93
N HIS A 196 -10.30 2.01 4.82
CA HIS A 196 -9.75 0.66 4.82
C HIS A 196 -9.85 -0.02 3.45
N TYR A 197 -8.72 -0.54 2.98
CA TYR A 197 -8.61 -1.31 1.74
C TYR A 197 -7.66 -2.49 1.98
N PRO A 198 -7.92 -3.68 1.41
CA PRO A 198 -7.17 -4.88 1.76
C PRO A 198 -5.73 -4.87 1.26
N VAL A 199 -5.42 -3.94 0.36
CA VAL A 199 -4.07 -3.67 -0.14
C VAL A 199 -3.79 -2.18 0.00
N PHE A 200 -2.82 -1.82 0.81
CA PHE A 200 -2.39 -0.43 0.98
C PHE A 200 -0.87 -0.38 1.00
N HIS A 201 -0.25 0.79 1.11
CA HIS A 201 1.18 0.93 0.97
C HIS A 201 1.80 1.55 2.22
N GLN A 202 2.96 1.02 2.60
CA GLN A 202 3.75 1.55 3.70
C GLN A 202 5.12 2.01 3.20
N MET A 203 5.70 2.94 3.96
CA MET A 203 7.12 3.19 3.93
C MET A 203 7.73 2.93 5.31
N GLU A 204 8.76 2.11 5.33
CA GLU A 204 9.65 1.88 6.45
C GLU A 204 10.85 2.82 6.37
N GLY A 205 11.36 3.28 7.50
CA GLY A 205 12.75 3.70 7.61
C GLY A 205 13.43 3.02 8.79
N PHE A 206 14.68 2.61 8.58
CA PHE A 206 15.49 1.92 9.59
C PHE A 206 16.89 2.51 9.62
N ARG A 207 17.43 2.74 10.82
CA ARG A 207 18.75 3.34 10.99
C ARG A 207 19.49 2.72 12.17
N VAL A 208 20.65 2.14 11.88
CA VAL A 208 21.57 1.54 12.86
C VAL A 208 22.67 2.53 13.25
N PHE A 209 23.00 2.56 14.53
CA PHE A 209 24.10 3.30 15.13
C PHE A 209 25.09 2.35 15.77
N SER A 210 26.37 2.67 15.66
CA SER A 210 27.48 2.02 16.33
C SER A 210 27.82 2.73 17.64
N PRO A 211 28.54 2.08 18.59
CA PRO A 211 28.93 2.71 19.85
C PRO A 211 29.59 4.07 19.71
N GLU A 212 30.42 4.22 18.68
CA GLU A 212 31.12 5.46 18.36
C GLU A 212 30.16 6.65 18.13
N ASP A 213 28.95 6.40 17.63
CA ASP A 213 27.96 7.44 17.34
C ASP A 213 27.40 8.10 18.61
N TRP A 214 27.07 7.32 19.64
CA TRP A 214 26.47 7.86 20.86
C TRP A 214 27.52 8.12 21.96
N GLU A 215 28.63 7.39 22.00
CA GLU A 215 29.72 7.64 22.97
C GLU A 215 30.24 9.09 22.83
N ALA A 216 30.33 9.60 21.60
CA ALA A 216 30.70 10.98 21.32
C ALA A 216 29.69 12.03 21.86
N SER A 217 28.43 11.64 22.01
CA SER A 217 27.37 12.53 22.51
C SER A 217 27.26 12.57 24.04
N GLY A 218 27.82 11.56 24.72
CA GLY A 218 27.68 11.38 26.17
C GLY A 218 26.29 10.91 26.63
N MET A 219 25.39 10.59 25.70
CA MET A 219 24.07 10.01 25.98
C MET A 219 24.13 8.48 26.07
N ASP A 220 23.17 7.87 26.75
CA ASP A 220 22.94 6.43 26.60
C ASP A 220 22.43 6.11 25.18
N ALA A 221 22.68 4.89 24.72
CA ALA A 221 22.39 4.46 23.35
C ALA A 221 20.91 4.61 22.98
N THR A 222 20.01 4.25 23.90
CA THR A 222 18.56 4.29 23.68
C THR A 222 18.05 5.73 23.57
N LEU A 223 18.48 6.61 24.49
CA LEU A 223 18.14 8.03 24.45
C LEU A 223 18.69 8.72 23.20
N PHE A 224 19.92 8.37 22.80
CA PHE A 224 20.52 8.87 21.57
C PHE A 224 19.69 8.50 20.34
N ALA A 225 19.35 7.21 20.19
CA ALA A 225 18.54 6.73 19.07
C ALA A 225 17.14 7.36 19.06
N ALA A 226 16.47 7.46 20.23
CA ALA A 226 15.17 8.10 20.33
C ALA A 226 15.23 9.60 19.99
N THR A 227 16.30 10.31 20.38
CA THR A 227 16.48 11.74 20.07
C THR A 227 16.73 11.97 18.59
N ASP A 228 17.56 11.15 17.96
CA ASP A 228 17.81 11.21 16.51
C ASP A 228 16.54 10.87 15.72
N LEU A 229 15.80 9.83 16.14
CA LEU A 229 14.50 9.45 15.56
C LEU A 229 13.51 10.62 15.59
N LYS A 230 13.29 11.23 16.76
CA LYS A 230 12.32 12.32 16.91
C LYS A 230 12.69 13.52 16.04
N LYS A 231 13.98 13.90 16.03
CA LYS A 231 14.48 14.97 15.16
C LYS A 231 14.29 14.67 13.68
N CYS A 232 14.53 13.42 13.26
CA CYS A 232 14.31 12.99 11.88
C CYS A 232 12.84 13.13 11.48
N LEU A 233 11.93 12.64 12.33
CA LEU A 233 10.51 12.58 12.01
C LEU A 233 9.81 13.93 12.12
N GLU A 234 10.21 14.80 13.06
CA GLU A 234 9.76 16.20 13.10
C GLU A 234 10.19 16.95 11.84
N GLY A 235 11.43 16.71 11.37
CA GLY A 235 11.91 17.24 10.10
C GLY A 235 11.12 16.74 8.90
N LEU A 236 10.81 15.44 8.86
CA LEU A 236 10.00 14.84 7.80
C LEU A 236 8.57 15.40 7.80
N ALA A 237 7.93 15.48 8.96
CA ALA A 237 6.60 16.06 9.10
C ALA A 237 6.57 17.53 8.65
N SER A 238 7.59 18.31 9.04
CA SER A 238 7.74 19.70 8.59
C SER A 238 7.93 19.81 7.08
N HIS A 239 8.68 18.88 6.48
CA HIS A 239 8.91 18.83 5.03
C HIS A 239 7.62 18.53 4.25
N LEU A 240 6.79 17.60 4.75
CA LEU A 240 5.57 17.17 4.08
C LEU A 240 4.39 18.13 4.30
N PHE A 241 4.20 18.61 5.52
CA PHE A 241 3.01 19.38 5.93
C PHE A 241 3.28 20.87 6.11
N GLY A 242 4.54 21.31 6.05
CA GLY A 242 4.95 22.66 6.41
C GLY A 242 4.99 22.86 7.92
N ALA A 243 4.83 24.11 8.37
CA ALA A 243 4.80 24.43 9.80
C ALA A 243 3.48 23.94 10.42
N VAL A 244 3.54 22.82 11.15
CA VAL A 244 2.41 22.22 11.87
C VAL A 244 2.76 21.99 13.33
N GLU A 245 1.76 21.99 14.21
CA GLU A 245 1.94 21.58 15.60
C GLU A 245 2.10 20.06 15.66
N MET A 246 2.99 19.58 16.54
CA MET A 246 3.35 18.17 16.64
C MET A 246 3.28 17.72 18.10
N ARG A 247 2.89 16.47 18.32
CA ARG A 247 2.99 15.82 19.64
C ARG A 247 3.42 14.38 19.50
N TRP A 248 4.16 13.92 20.50
CA TRP A 248 4.55 12.53 20.65
C TRP A 248 3.59 11.83 21.60
N VAL A 249 3.05 10.69 21.16
CA VAL A 249 2.19 9.82 21.98
C VAL A 249 2.97 8.54 22.26
N ASP A 250 3.11 8.19 23.54
CA ASP A 250 3.72 6.92 23.92
C ASP A 250 2.76 5.77 23.57
N THR A 251 3.28 4.74 22.90
CA THR A 251 2.51 3.57 22.45
C THR A 251 3.32 2.29 22.67
N TYR A 252 2.86 1.16 22.14
CA TYR A 252 3.53 -0.13 22.24
C TYR A 252 3.53 -0.87 20.90
N PHE A 253 4.72 -1.27 20.46
CA PHE A 253 4.89 -2.24 19.37
C PHE A 253 5.84 -3.36 19.85
N PRO A 254 5.60 -4.64 19.48
CA PRO A 254 6.45 -5.76 19.92
C PRO A 254 7.92 -5.66 19.52
N PHE A 255 8.24 -4.88 18.49
CA PHE A 255 9.58 -4.76 17.90
C PHE A 255 10.31 -3.46 18.26
N THR A 256 9.71 -2.57 19.05
CA THR A 256 10.35 -1.32 19.48
C THR A 256 10.07 -0.99 20.95
N ASN A 257 11.09 -0.46 21.64
CA ASN A 257 10.98 0.02 23.00
C ASN A 257 12.10 1.02 23.33
N PRO A 258 11.77 2.29 23.68
CA PRO A 258 10.44 2.87 23.72
C PRO A 258 9.80 3.02 22.33
N SER A 259 8.46 3.03 22.30
CA SER A 259 7.64 3.18 21.10
C SER A 259 6.83 4.48 21.15
N PHE A 260 6.70 5.15 20.01
CA PHE A 260 6.01 6.43 19.87
C PHE A 260 5.18 6.49 18.60
N GLU A 261 4.08 7.22 18.66
CA GLU A 261 3.36 7.74 17.51
C GLU A 261 3.63 9.24 17.39
N LEU A 262 3.88 9.71 16.16
CA LEU A 262 3.93 11.14 15.88
C LEU A 262 2.56 11.58 15.38
N GLU A 263 1.93 12.48 16.11
CA GLU A 263 0.70 13.13 15.67
C GLU A 263 0.94 14.60 15.29
N ILE A 264 0.24 15.07 14.26
CA ILE A 264 0.26 16.47 13.84
C ILE A 264 -1.14 17.08 13.96
N TYR A 265 -1.22 18.35 14.35
CA TYR A 265 -2.46 19.09 14.28
C TYR A 265 -2.62 19.68 12.88
N PHE A 266 -3.53 19.11 12.11
CA PHE A 266 -3.74 19.46 10.71
C PHE A 266 -5.23 19.47 10.39
N LYS A 267 -5.72 20.53 9.75
CA LYS A 267 -7.15 20.72 9.43
C LYS A 267 -8.07 20.48 10.64
N GLU A 268 -7.76 21.17 11.73
CA GLU A 268 -8.55 21.19 12.97
C GLU A 268 -8.67 19.83 13.70
N ASN A 269 -7.81 18.86 13.38
CA ASN A 269 -7.79 17.55 14.01
C ASN A 269 -6.36 17.08 14.27
N TRP A 270 -6.17 16.25 15.29
CA TRP A 270 -4.93 15.49 15.48
C TRP A 270 -4.92 14.28 14.55
N LEU A 271 -3.86 14.17 13.76
CA LEU A 271 -3.65 13.09 12.81
C LEU A 271 -2.40 12.31 13.21
N GLU A 272 -2.55 11.02 13.47
CA GLU A 272 -1.44 10.07 13.56
C GLU A 272 -0.77 9.93 12.19
N VAL A 273 0.51 10.33 12.12
CA VAL A 273 1.31 10.30 10.88
C VAL A 273 1.99 8.95 10.70
N LEU A 274 2.51 8.38 11.78
CA LEU A 274 3.34 7.17 11.78
C LEU A 274 3.52 6.60 13.19
N GLY A 275 3.84 5.30 13.24
CA GLY A 275 4.39 4.63 14.41
C GLY A 275 5.91 4.46 14.29
N CYS A 276 6.64 4.56 15.38
CA CYS A 276 8.10 4.46 15.41
C CYS A 276 8.63 4.07 16.78
N GLY A 277 9.94 3.81 16.87
CA GLY A 277 10.59 3.60 18.15
C GLY A 277 12.04 3.16 18.02
N VAL A 278 12.67 2.95 19.18
CA VAL A 278 14.00 2.32 19.25
C VAL A 278 13.81 0.82 19.07
N THR A 279 14.48 0.22 18.09
CA THR A 279 14.33 -1.21 17.77
C THR A 279 14.74 -2.07 18.94
N GLU A 280 13.95 -3.11 19.23
CA GLU A 280 14.26 -4.10 20.25
C GLU A 280 15.64 -4.75 20.02
N GLN A 281 16.47 -4.78 21.06
CA GLN A 281 17.87 -5.20 20.93
C GLN A 281 18.00 -6.66 20.44
N GLU A 282 17.01 -7.49 20.74
CA GLU A 282 16.98 -8.88 20.30
C GLU A 282 16.91 -9.01 18.77
N ILE A 283 16.24 -8.09 18.06
CA ILE A 283 16.22 -8.06 16.59
C ILE A 283 17.63 -7.81 16.06
N LEU A 284 18.35 -6.84 16.64
CA LEU A 284 19.72 -6.54 16.23
C LEU A 284 20.68 -7.70 16.54
N LYS A 285 20.56 -8.32 17.71
CA LYS A 285 21.37 -9.49 18.10
C LYS A 285 21.18 -10.67 17.15
N ARG A 286 19.92 -11.02 16.83
CA ARG A 286 19.57 -12.12 15.91
C ARG A 286 20.12 -11.90 14.50
N ASN A 287 20.32 -10.65 14.11
CA ASN A 287 20.78 -10.27 12.77
C ASN A 287 22.22 -9.73 12.75
N GLY A 288 23.06 -10.13 13.73
CA GLY A 288 24.52 -9.91 13.68
C GLY A 288 24.99 -8.50 14.07
N LYS A 289 24.16 -7.73 14.77
CA LYS A 289 24.45 -6.35 15.24
C LYS A 289 24.33 -6.19 16.77
N PRO A 290 24.96 -7.06 17.59
CA PRO A 290 24.67 -7.15 19.02
C PRO A 290 25.05 -5.92 19.85
N ASN A 291 26.02 -5.12 19.35
CA ASN A 291 26.55 -3.93 20.02
C ASN A 291 26.00 -2.63 19.44
N ASN A 292 25.01 -2.71 18.55
CA ASN A 292 24.42 -1.54 17.92
C ASN A 292 23.10 -1.17 18.62
N VAL A 293 22.65 0.05 18.41
CA VAL A 293 21.26 0.47 18.65
C VAL A 293 20.66 0.92 17.33
N ALA A 294 19.36 0.82 17.16
CA ALA A 294 18.69 1.29 15.95
C ALA A 294 17.36 1.94 16.29
N TRP A 295 16.86 2.77 15.38
CA TRP A 295 15.46 3.15 15.36
C TRP A 295 14.80 2.68 14.08
N ALA A 296 13.49 2.51 14.15
CA ALA A 296 12.64 2.24 13.00
C ALA A 296 11.39 3.13 13.04
N PHE A 297 10.83 3.44 11.87
CA PHE A 297 9.48 3.98 11.72
C PHE A 297 8.74 3.29 10.58
N GLY A 298 7.41 3.29 10.66
CA GLY A 298 6.52 2.86 9.60
C GLY A 298 5.39 3.87 9.41
N LEU A 299 5.17 4.30 8.18
CA LEU A 299 4.08 5.22 7.82
C LEU A 299 3.17 4.61 6.76
N GLY A 300 1.87 4.91 6.82
CA GLY A 300 0.90 4.52 5.81
C GLY A 300 0.78 5.60 4.73
N LEU A 301 1.13 5.26 3.48
CA LEU A 301 1.15 6.24 2.39
C LEU A 301 -0.25 6.74 2.06
N GLU A 302 -1.28 5.87 2.05
CA GLU A 302 -2.66 6.26 1.77
C GLU A 302 -3.19 7.23 2.81
N ARG A 303 -2.96 6.96 4.11
CA ARG A 303 -3.43 7.86 5.19
C ARG A 303 -2.87 9.27 5.02
N LEU A 304 -1.57 9.39 4.77
CA LEU A 304 -0.93 10.68 4.54
C LEU A 304 -1.39 11.33 3.23
N ALA A 305 -1.46 10.56 2.15
CA ALA A 305 -1.90 11.03 0.84
C ALA A 305 -3.36 11.53 0.86
N MET A 306 -4.26 10.84 1.56
CA MET A 306 -5.65 11.27 1.73
C MET A 306 -5.75 12.65 2.36
N VAL A 307 -4.91 12.93 3.36
CA VAL A 307 -4.88 14.21 4.05
C VAL A 307 -4.16 15.30 3.23
N LEU A 308 -3.00 14.98 2.66
CA LEU A 308 -2.17 15.91 1.88
C LEU A 308 -2.81 16.31 0.57
N PHE A 309 -3.51 15.39 -0.09
CA PHE A 309 -4.14 15.62 -1.39
C PHE A 309 -5.66 15.79 -1.31
N ASP A 310 -6.28 15.75 -0.12
CA ASP A 310 -7.73 15.88 0.07
C ASP A 310 -8.54 14.77 -0.65
N ILE A 311 -8.00 13.55 -0.67
CA ILE A 311 -8.63 12.39 -1.29
C ILE A 311 -9.58 11.76 -0.25
N PRO A 312 -10.90 11.73 -0.51
CA PRO A 312 -11.90 11.38 0.50
C PRO A 312 -12.14 9.87 0.66
N ASP A 313 -11.57 9.04 -0.23
CA ASP A 313 -11.84 7.61 -0.27
C ASP A 313 -10.65 6.85 -0.84
N ILE A 314 -10.17 5.85 -0.10
CA ILE A 314 -9.00 5.04 -0.45
C ILE A 314 -9.15 4.29 -1.79
N ARG A 315 -10.38 3.97 -2.21
CA ARG A 315 -10.64 3.30 -3.50
C ARG A 315 -10.21 4.14 -4.70
N LEU A 316 -10.11 5.46 -4.54
CA LEU A 316 -9.67 6.36 -5.62
C LEU A 316 -8.23 6.08 -6.06
N PHE A 317 -7.33 5.66 -5.16
CA PHE A 317 -5.96 5.26 -5.54
C PHE A 317 -5.92 4.07 -6.52
N TRP A 318 -6.97 3.25 -6.52
CA TRP A 318 -7.09 2.09 -7.40
C TRP A 318 -7.89 2.37 -8.67
N SER A 319 -8.38 3.60 -8.84
CA SER A 319 -9.19 4.01 -9.99
C SER A 319 -8.33 4.34 -11.21
N ASN A 320 -8.80 3.94 -12.39
CA ASN A 320 -8.23 4.37 -13.68
C ASN A 320 -9.02 5.54 -14.30
N ASP A 321 -9.97 6.13 -13.55
CA ASP A 321 -10.77 7.25 -14.01
C ASP A 321 -9.89 8.48 -14.27
N GLU A 322 -9.90 8.98 -15.51
CA GLU A 322 -9.14 10.15 -15.92
C GLU A 322 -9.49 11.39 -15.09
N ARG A 323 -10.73 11.50 -14.58
CA ARG A 323 -11.14 12.60 -13.70
C ARG A 323 -10.38 12.60 -12.37
N PHE A 324 -9.83 11.46 -11.95
CA PHE A 324 -8.93 11.36 -10.80
C PHE A 324 -7.46 11.43 -11.24
N THR A 325 -7.04 10.55 -12.15
CA THR A 325 -5.61 10.37 -12.48
C THR A 325 -5.01 11.61 -13.15
N SER A 326 -5.77 12.36 -13.95
CA SER A 326 -5.27 13.56 -14.62
C SER A 326 -5.06 14.76 -13.69
N GLN A 327 -5.47 14.68 -12.42
CA GLN A 327 -5.30 15.77 -11.45
C GLN A 327 -3.91 15.80 -10.82
N PHE A 328 -3.14 14.71 -10.94
CA PHE A 328 -1.84 14.57 -10.31
C PHE A 328 -0.73 14.58 -11.36
N SER A 329 0.45 15.04 -10.95
CA SER A 329 1.63 15.09 -11.79
C SER A 329 2.88 14.97 -10.91
N LYS A 330 3.94 14.41 -11.49
CA LYS A 330 5.19 14.13 -10.80
C LYS A 330 5.69 15.34 -10.00
N GLY A 331 6.01 15.11 -8.72
CA GLY A 331 6.61 16.10 -7.82
C GLY A 331 5.65 17.16 -7.26
N GLN A 332 4.35 17.06 -7.52
CA GLN A 332 3.38 18.07 -7.08
C GLN A 332 2.73 17.71 -5.73
N LEU A 333 3.48 17.83 -4.63
CA LEU A 333 2.98 17.51 -3.28
C LEU A 333 1.83 18.43 -2.82
N GLY A 334 1.80 19.69 -3.28
CA GLY A 334 0.81 20.68 -2.85
C GLY A 334 -0.54 20.65 -3.59
N VAL A 335 -0.75 19.70 -4.50
CA VAL A 335 -2.01 19.59 -5.26
C VAL A 335 -3.15 19.15 -4.35
N LYS A 336 -4.31 19.77 -4.50
CA LYS A 336 -5.54 19.34 -3.84
C LYS A 336 -6.47 18.69 -4.86
N PHE A 337 -6.85 17.46 -4.60
CA PHE A 337 -7.87 16.74 -5.35
C PHE A 337 -9.16 17.56 -5.34
N LYS A 338 -9.74 17.72 -6.53
CA LYS A 338 -11.04 18.33 -6.74
C LYS A 338 -12.04 17.19 -6.93
N PRO A 339 -12.93 16.95 -5.96
CA PRO A 339 -13.95 15.92 -6.09
C PRO A 339 -14.83 16.18 -7.32
N PHE A 340 -15.07 15.13 -8.09
CA PHE A 340 -16.10 15.12 -9.12
C PHE A 340 -17.43 14.65 -8.52
N SER A 341 -18.54 14.91 -9.23
CA SER A 341 -19.89 14.56 -8.78
C SER A 341 -19.96 13.08 -8.38
N LYS A 342 -20.38 12.83 -7.14
CA LYS A 342 -20.60 11.48 -6.63
C LYS A 342 -21.93 10.94 -7.18
N PHE A 343 -21.91 9.69 -7.62
CA PHE A 343 -23.14 8.99 -7.98
C PHE A 343 -23.92 8.60 -6.72
N PRO A 344 -25.27 8.54 -6.78
CA PRO A 344 -26.08 8.17 -5.62
C PRO A 344 -25.75 6.72 -5.17
N PRO A 345 -25.67 6.46 -3.86
CA PRO A 345 -25.52 5.10 -3.35
C PRO A 345 -26.82 4.31 -3.50
N CYS A 346 -26.70 2.99 -3.62
CA CYS A 346 -27.79 2.04 -3.43
C CYS A 346 -27.51 1.24 -2.15
N TYR A 347 -28.44 1.28 -1.19
CA TYR A 347 -28.28 0.57 0.08
C TYR A 347 -29.04 -0.75 0.06
N LYS A 348 -28.40 -1.82 0.55
CA LYS A 348 -29.06 -3.10 0.79
C LYS A 348 -28.72 -3.60 2.18
N ASP A 349 -29.76 -3.95 2.92
CA ASP A 349 -29.62 -4.51 4.26
C ASP A 349 -29.69 -6.04 4.19
N MET A 350 -28.90 -6.70 5.04
CA MET A 350 -28.84 -8.15 5.14
C MET A 350 -28.79 -8.55 6.61
N SER A 351 -29.81 -9.28 7.06
CA SER A 351 -29.89 -9.83 8.40
C SER A 351 -29.66 -11.34 8.38
N PHE A 352 -28.94 -11.84 9.38
CA PHE A 352 -28.73 -13.27 9.58
C PHE A 352 -28.41 -13.60 11.04
N TRP A 353 -28.64 -14.85 11.41
CA TRP A 353 -28.16 -15.42 12.67
C TRP A 353 -26.68 -15.78 12.52
N ILE A 354 -25.84 -15.28 13.43
CA ILE A 354 -24.40 -15.55 13.41
C ILE A 354 -24.09 -16.92 14.01
N SER A 355 -23.01 -17.54 13.54
CA SER A 355 -22.40 -18.73 14.11
C SER A 355 -21.19 -18.35 14.98
N GLU A 356 -20.68 -19.28 15.78
CA GLU A 356 -19.46 -19.05 16.58
C GLU A 356 -18.21 -18.80 15.72
N SER A 357 -18.22 -19.25 14.46
CA SER A 357 -17.14 -19.05 13.49
C SER A 357 -17.29 -17.77 12.67
N PHE A 358 -18.36 -16.98 12.87
CA PHE A 358 -18.57 -15.75 12.13
C PHE A 358 -17.56 -14.67 12.55
N THR A 359 -16.99 -14.00 11.56
CA THR A 359 -16.20 -12.79 11.76
C THR A 359 -16.55 -11.75 10.71
N GLU A 360 -16.42 -10.48 11.07
CA GLU A 360 -16.73 -9.37 10.17
C GLU A 360 -15.77 -9.31 8.96
N ASN A 361 -14.49 -9.64 9.15
CA ASN A 361 -13.54 -9.70 8.03
C ASN A 361 -13.89 -10.81 7.03
N ASN A 362 -14.42 -11.96 7.49
CA ASN A 362 -14.93 -12.98 6.58
C ASN A 362 -16.13 -12.47 5.77
N LEU A 363 -17.05 -11.71 6.38
CA LEU A 363 -18.13 -11.03 5.65
C LEU A 363 -17.57 -10.06 4.62
N CYS A 364 -16.64 -9.20 5.03
CA CYS A 364 -16.00 -8.22 4.16
C CYS A 364 -15.31 -8.88 2.95
N GLU A 365 -14.61 -10.00 3.16
CA GLU A 365 -13.98 -10.73 2.06
C GLU A 365 -15.00 -11.33 1.08
N VAL A 366 -16.11 -11.87 1.56
CA VAL A 366 -17.18 -12.36 0.68
C VAL A 366 -17.78 -11.21 -0.12
N VAL A 367 -18.08 -10.08 0.53
CA VAL A 367 -18.65 -8.91 -0.12
C VAL A 367 -17.68 -8.33 -1.16
N ARG A 368 -16.40 -8.13 -0.82
CA ARG A 368 -15.35 -7.67 -1.76
C ARG A 368 -15.15 -8.62 -2.92
N GLY A 369 -15.16 -9.93 -2.66
CA GLY A 369 -14.98 -10.95 -3.71
C GLY A 369 -16.07 -10.92 -4.78
N ILE A 370 -17.27 -10.44 -4.43
CA ILE A 370 -18.42 -10.39 -5.34
C ILE A 370 -18.63 -9.00 -5.93
N ALA A 371 -18.59 -7.96 -5.09
CA ALA A 371 -18.89 -6.58 -5.47
C ALA A 371 -17.66 -5.76 -5.88
N GLY A 372 -16.45 -6.20 -5.53
CA GLY A 372 -15.21 -5.49 -5.83
C GLY A 372 -15.23 -4.05 -5.31
N ASP A 373 -14.82 -3.10 -6.14
CA ASP A 373 -14.78 -1.67 -5.76
C ASP A 373 -16.16 -0.97 -5.78
N LEU A 374 -17.24 -1.70 -6.13
CA LEU A 374 -18.60 -1.15 -6.07
C LEU A 374 -19.13 -1.05 -4.64
N VAL A 375 -18.62 -1.84 -3.70
CA VAL A 375 -18.96 -1.66 -2.28
C VAL A 375 -18.13 -0.51 -1.72
N GLU A 376 -18.83 0.45 -1.14
CA GLU A 376 -18.26 1.61 -0.45
C GLU A 376 -18.10 1.35 1.04
N GLU A 377 -19.09 0.69 1.63
CA GLU A 377 -19.15 0.52 3.07
C GLU A 377 -19.95 -0.74 3.41
N VAL A 378 -19.50 -1.47 4.44
CA VAL A 378 -20.28 -2.51 5.11
C VAL A 378 -20.33 -2.18 6.59
N GLN A 379 -21.53 -1.90 7.08
CA GLN A 379 -21.73 -1.39 8.44
C GLN A 379 -22.72 -2.27 9.20
N LEU A 380 -22.36 -2.69 10.42
CA LEU A 380 -23.31 -3.28 11.36
C LEU A 380 -24.28 -2.19 11.85
N ILE A 381 -25.56 -2.30 11.48
CA ILE A 381 -26.58 -1.30 11.81
C ILE A 381 -27.53 -1.74 12.92
N ASP A 382 -27.62 -3.05 13.18
CA ASP A 382 -28.43 -3.60 14.27
C ASP A 382 -27.87 -4.94 14.73
N ASN A 383 -27.97 -5.21 16.04
CA ASN A 383 -27.69 -6.52 16.61
C ASN A 383 -28.74 -6.86 17.67
N PHE A 384 -29.20 -8.11 17.67
CA PHE A 384 -30.24 -8.57 18.56
C PHE A 384 -29.98 -10.00 19.02
N THR A 385 -30.10 -10.26 20.32
CA THR A 385 -30.03 -11.62 20.88
C THR A 385 -31.42 -12.08 21.32
N ASN A 386 -31.85 -13.24 20.82
CA ASN A 386 -33.17 -13.79 21.12
C ASN A 386 -33.19 -14.52 22.48
N LYS A 387 -34.38 -14.88 22.95
CA LYS A 387 -34.57 -15.62 24.21
C LYS A 387 -33.92 -17.02 24.24
N LYS A 388 -33.54 -17.57 23.08
CA LYS A 388 -32.84 -18.85 22.93
C LYS A 388 -31.31 -18.67 22.92
N GLY A 389 -30.81 -17.45 23.13
CA GLY A 389 -29.38 -17.14 23.13
C GLY A 389 -28.75 -17.01 21.75
N MET A 390 -29.53 -17.01 20.66
CA MET A 390 -28.98 -16.80 19.32
C MET A 390 -28.88 -15.30 19.04
N THR A 391 -27.77 -14.88 18.45
CA THR A 391 -27.52 -13.49 18.05
C THR A 391 -27.76 -13.32 16.55
N SER A 392 -28.50 -12.28 16.18
CA SER A 392 -28.73 -11.84 14.80
C SER A 392 -28.00 -10.52 14.59
N HIS A 393 -27.27 -10.42 13.48
CA HIS A 393 -26.70 -9.17 13.01
C HIS A 393 -27.46 -8.69 11.78
N CYS A 394 -27.58 -7.37 11.63
CA CYS A 394 -28.03 -6.71 10.41
C CYS A 394 -26.93 -5.80 9.90
N TYR A 395 -26.44 -6.08 8.70
CA TYR A 395 -25.44 -5.25 8.03
C TYR A 395 -26.10 -4.46 6.89
N ARG A 396 -25.73 -3.19 6.78
CA ARG A 396 -26.00 -2.36 5.61
C ARG A 396 -24.80 -2.37 4.69
N ILE A 397 -25.03 -2.69 3.43
CA ILE A 397 -24.04 -2.62 2.36
C ILE A 397 -24.37 -1.41 1.50
N ALA A 398 -23.44 -0.46 1.43
CA ALA A 398 -23.53 0.70 0.56
C ALA A 398 -22.85 0.40 -0.78
N TYR A 399 -23.62 0.32 -1.85
CA TYR A 399 -23.08 0.18 -3.20
C TYR A 399 -22.99 1.56 -3.86
N ARG A 400 -21.78 1.95 -4.27
CA ARG A 400 -21.55 3.19 -5.03
C ARG A 400 -20.35 3.01 -5.96
N SER A 401 -20.58 3.22 -7.26
CA SER A 401 -19.51 3.32 -8.24
C SER A 401 -18.94 4.74 -8.28
N MET A 402 -17.63 4.85 -8.48
CA MET A 402 -16.96 6.12 -8.73
C MET A 402 -17.17 6.63 -10.17
N GLU A 403 -17.55 5.75 -11.09
CA GLU A 403 -17.52 6.01 -12.54
C GLU A 403 -18.90 6.25 -13.16
N ARG A 404 -19.95 5.64 -12.60
CA ARG A 404 -21.31 5.72 -13.15
C ARG A 404 -22.40 5.56 -12.11
N SER A 405 -23.63 5.92 -12.48
CA SER A 405 -24.82 5.54 -11.70
C SER A 405 -25.02 4.02 -11.71
N LEU A 406 -25.48 3.51 -10.57
CA LEU A 406 -25.87 2.12 -10.41
C LEU A 406 -27.39 1.98 -10.56
N THR A 407 -27.82 0.91 -11.22
CA THR A 407 -29.24 0.55 -11.38
C THR A 407 -29.69 -0.35 -10.23
N ASP A 408 -30.97 -0.32 -9.87
CA ASP A 408 -31.46 -1.23 -8.83
C ASP A 408 -31.38 -2.71 -9.25
N GLU A 409 -31.58 -3.00 -10.54
CA GLU A 409 -31.52 -4.35 -11.10
C GLU A 409 -30.12 -4.97 -10.91
N GLU A 410 -29.05 -4.26 -11.30
CA GLU A 410 -27.70 -4.80 -11.16
C GLU A 410 -27.28 -4.98 -9.68
N ILE A 411 -27.75 -4.09 -8.80
CA ILE A 411 -27.42 -4.17 -7.37
C ILE A 411 -28.23 -5.25 -6.68
N ASN A 412 -29.47 -5.50 -7.10
CA ASN A 412 -30.22 -6.66 -6.61
C ASN A 412 -29.53 -7.96 -7.02
N ASP A 413 -29.10 -8.09 -8.28
CA ASP A 413 -28.38 -9.28 -8.74
C ASP A 413 -27.08 -9.53 -7.96
N LEU A 414 -26.31 -8.47 -7.69
CA LEU A 414 -25.10 -8.56 -6.86
C LEU A 414 -25.43 -8.94 -5.42
N GLN A 415 -26.43 -8.27 -4.82
CA GLN A 415 -26.85 -8.53 -3.45
C GLN A 415 -27.33 -9.98 -3.27
N TRP A 416 -27.96 -10.58 -4.28
CA TRP A 416 -28.46 -11.95 -4.19
C TRP A 416 -27.30 -12.94 -4.16
N LYS A 417 -26.26 -12.71 -4.97
CA LYS A 417 -25.02 -13.47 -4.94
C LYS A 417 -24.28 -13.30 -3.61
N VAL A 418 -24.24 -12.07 -3.07
CA VAL A 418 -23.68 -11.81 -1.73
C VAL A 418 -24.42 -12.62 -0.67
N ARG A 419 -25.75 -12.59 -0.66
CA ARG A 419 -26.58 -13.35 0.30
C ARG A 419 -26.32 -14.85 0.21
N GLU A 420 -26.32 -15.41 -0.99
CA GLU A 420 -26.05 -16.83 -1.24
C GLU A 420 -24.66 -17.22 -0.72
N GLN A 421 -23.61 -16.49 -1.11
CA GLN A 421 -22.25 -16.79 -0.72
C GLN A 421 -21.99 -16.57 0.77
N VAL A 422 -22.64 -15.59 1.40
CA VAL A 422 -22.56 -15.38 2.85
C VAL A 422 -23.17 -16.56 3.59
N GLN A 423 -24.35 -17.03 3.17
CA GLN A 423 -24.98 -18.20 3.76
C GLN A 423 -24.09 -19.45 3.62
N ASP A 424 -23.57 -19.69 2.42
CA ASP A 424 -22.80 -20.90 2.11
C ASP A 424 -21.41 -20.89 2.76
N LYS A 425 -20.68 -19.78 2.68
CA LYS A 425 -19.28 -19.70 3.15
C LYS A 425 -19.15 -19.41 4.64
N LEU A 426 -20.09 -18.65 5.22
CA LEU A 426 -20.01 -18.25 6.62
C LEU A 426 -20.88 -19.11 7.54
N ASN A 427 -21.61 -20.08 6.97
CA ASN A 427 -22.52 -20.98 7.69
C ASN A 427 -23.48 -20.20 8.61
N VAL A 428 -24.04 -19.12 8.08
CA VAL A 428 -25.03 -18.27 8.76
C VAL A 428 -26.44 -18.59 8.24
N VAL A 429 -27.46 -18.26 9.01
CA VAL A 429 -28.86 -18.44 8.57
C VAL A 429 -29.48 -17.08 8.27
N LEU A 430 -29.72 -16.80 6.99
CA LEU A 430 -30.37 -15.55 6.54
C LEU A 430 -31.75 -15.39 7.19
N ARG A 431 -32.10 -14.15 7.51
CA ARG A 431 -33.37 -13.74 8.12
C ARG A 431 -34.17 -12.82 7.20
#